data_AF-A0A9N9C3K5-F1
#
_entry.id   AF-A0A9N9C3K5-F1
#
_cell.length_a   1.000
_cell.length_b   1.000
_cell.length_c   1.000
_cell.angle_alpha   90.00
_cell.angle_beta   90.00
_cell.angle_gamma   90.00
#
_symmetry.space_group_name_H-M   'P 1'
#
loop_
_entity.id
_entity.type
_entity.pdbx_description
1 polymer ?
#
loop_
_entity_poly.entity_id
_entity_poly.type
_entity_poly.pdbx_seq_one_letter_code
_entity_poly.pdbx_strand_id
1 'polypeptide(L)'
;MLGKHILKRLVFSGYVFAALCIAVARAAVYELNDFFRDPVKKEDYYEICQGMFAKSAIPGGVDPSITAKFETIPTGNVAVAFFESADASKLGYTDEEGITYLTCTDLARSMEYCNDTEGGFILPDKDRGTIDAKTFNFTNNETTYTYKVQKTGFYCVTAKKVKNVENDSTFTAIIDWRNPYGELPGSDYPKLPFYGLLSLVYLVIGVVWMSLSIMHWREILPVQNYISGVILFLMIEMAFNWGYWENYNAYGSPSTVLLWIVAVLNAGRNSISFFMLLIVCMGYGVVKPTLGSTMTKCRILAGAHFVFGVIYAAGTMTINPDTSGPLVLLVIFPLALTMTIFHMWTLQSLTQTIQTLEIRRQNVKALMYRRLFRLLLFSYEILALEVVFT
;
A
#
# COMPACT_ATOMS: atom_id res chain seq x y z
N MET A 1 37.58 4.43 29.98
CA MET A 1 36.47 3.46 30.19
C MET A 1 35.25 3.68 29.29
N LEU A 2 34.97 4.90 28.79
CA LEU A 2 33.80 5.22 27.94
C LEU A 2 33.75 4.43 26.61
N GLY A 3 34.91 4.18 25.97
CA GLY A 3 34.98 3.43 24.71
C GLY A 3 34.56 1.95 24.80
N LYS A 4 34.78 1.27 25.95
CA LYS A 4 34.34 -0.12 26.16
C LYS A 4 32.82 -0.23 26.32
N HIS A 5 32.17 0.78 26.90
CA HIS A 5 30.71 0.83 26.99
C HIS A 5 30.03 1.10 25.64
N ILE A 6 30.63 1.95 24.81
CA ILE A 6 30.13 2.25 23.46
C ILE A 6 30.32 1.04 22.53
N LEU A 7 31.46 0.34 22.61
CA LEU A 7 31.70 -0.88 21.84
C LEU A 7 30.75 -2.02 22.25
N LYS A 8 30.46 -2.18 23.55
CA LYS A 8 29.43 -3.12 24.02
C LYS A 8 28.02 -2.76 23.53
N ARG A 9 27.67 -1.47 23.45
CA ARG A 9 26.39 -1.01 22.86
C ARG A 9 26.33 -1.22 21.35
N LEU A 10 27.45 -1.07 20.63
CA LEU A 10 27.55 -1.37 19.19
C LEU A 10 27.42 -2.87 18.90
N VAL A 11 28.06 -3.72 19.70
CA VAL A 11 27.91 -5.19 19.60
C VAL A 11 26.49 -5.62 19.95
N PHE A 12 25.91 -5.06 21.02
CA PHE A 12 24.51 -5.29 21.39
C PHE A 12 23.54 -4.83 20.30
N SER A 13 23.77 -3.66 19.69
CA SER A 13 23.01 -3.17 18.53
C SER A 13 23.18 -4.06 17.29
N GLY A 14 24.36 -4.66 17.07
CA GLY A 14 24.59 -5.66 16.03
C GLY A 14 23.83 -6.97 16.26
N TYR A 15 23.69 -7.42 17.50
CA TYR A 15 22.85 -8.57 17.87
C TYR A 15 21.36 -8.26 17.73
N VAL A 16 20.91 -7.06 18.12
CA VAL A 16 19.55 -6.60 17.87
C VAL A 16 19.28 -6.52 16.36
N PHE A 17 20.27 -6.11 15.55
CA PHE A 17 20.15 -6.05 14.09
C PHE A 17 20.13 -7.43 13.43
N ALA A 18 20.93 -8.38 13.91
CA ALA A 18 20.85 -9.77 13.47
C ALA A 18 19.50 -10.40 13.84
N ALA A 19 18.99 -10.09 15.05
CA ALA A 19 17.64 -10.46 15.46
C ALA A 19 16.57 -9.76 14.60
N LEU A 20 16.81 -8.52 14.15
CA LEU A 20 15.92 -7.78 13.25
C LEU A 20 15.93 -8.35 11.84
N CYS A 21 17.09 -8.75 11.30
CA CYS A 21 17.17 -9.46 10.02
C CYS A 21 16.49 -10.84 10.09
N ILE A 22 16.62 -11.54 11.22
CA ILE A 22 15.91 -12.79 11.49
C ILE A 22 14.40 -12.53 11.65
N ALA A 23 14.00 -11.42 12.29
CA ALA A 23 12.61 -11.03 12.47
C ALA A 23 11.97 -10.56 11.17
N VAL A 24 12.69 -9.81 10.31
CA VAL A 24 12.28 -9.45 8.95
C VAL A 24 12.20 -10.69 8.07
N ALA A 25 13.14 -11.64 8.20
CA ALA A 25 13.03 -12.92 7.53
C ALA A 25 11.82 -13.74 8.06
N ARG A 26 11.51 -13.65 9.36
CA ARG A 26 10.34 -14.30 9.97
C ARG A 26 9.03 -13.63 9.58
N ALA A 27 9.00 -12.30 9.50
CA ALA A 27 7.87 -11.48 9.08
C ALA A 27 7.60 -11.66 7.59
N ALA A 28 8.65 -11.75 6.75
CA ALA A 28 8.51 -12.17 5.35
C ALA A 28 7.95 -13.60 5.23
N VAL A 29 8.33 -14.51 6.13
CA VAL A 29 7.74 -15.87 6.21
C VAL A 29 6.32 -15.86 6.78
N TYR A 30 5.97 -14.91 7.65
CA TYR A 30 4.63 -14.75 8.22
C TYR A 30 3.68 -14.08 7.24
N GLU A 31 4.10 -13.04 6.52
CA GLU A 31 3.37 -12.44 5.40
C GLU A 31 3.17 -13.46 4.29
N LEU A 32 4.16 -14.33 4.01
CA LEU A 32 3.91 -15.49 3.15
C LEU A 32 2.77 -16.34 3.74
N ASN A 33 2.82 -16.75 5.01
CA ASN A 33 1.78 -17.58 5.62
C ASN A 33 0.39 -16.95 5.76
N ASP A 34 0.27 -15.63 5.99
CA ASP A 34 -1.01 -14.94 6.16
C ASP A 34 -1.57 -14.44 4.82
N PHE A 35 -0.71 -14.22 3.81
CA PHE A 35 -1.10 -14.03 2.41
C PHE A 35 -1.49 -15.35 1.72
N PHE A 36 -0.96 -16.50 2.18
CA PHE A 36 -1.43 -17.85 1.79
C PHE A 36 -2.82 -18.21 2.37
N ARG A 37 -3.57 -17.25 2.93
CA ARG A 37 -5.01 -17.41 3.07
C ARG A 37 -5.63 -17.20 1.69
N ASP A 38 -5.62 -18.27 0.91
CA ASP A 38 -6.38 -18.41 -0.32
C ASP A 38 -7.73 -17.70 -0.19
N PRO A 39 -8.25 -17.05 -1.25
CA PRO A 39 -9.68 -16.85 -1.33
C PRO A 39 -10.28 -18.25 -1.24
N VAL A 40 -10.92 -18.53 -0.10
CA VAL A 40 -11.75 -19.73 0.05
C VAL A 40 -12.64 -19.74 -1.18
N LYS A 41 -12.40 -20.65 -2.12
CA LYS A 41 -13.38 -21.03 -3.13
C LYS A 41 -14.54 -21.63 -2.33
N LYS A 42 -15.37 -20.74 -1.81
CA LYS A 42 -16.60 -21.03 -1.09
C LYS A 42 -17.53 -21.52 -2.19
N GLU A 43 -17.86 -22.81 -2.12
CA GLU A 43 -18.51 -23.55 -3.19
C GLU A 43 -19.66 -22.75 -3.86
N ASP A 44 -19.60 -22.69 -5.19
CA ASP A 44 -20.65 -22.27 -6.12
C ASP A 44 -21.09 -20.77 -6.19
N TYR A 45 -20.38 -19.80 -5.60
CA TYR A 45 -20.66 -18.37 -5.85
C TYR A 45 -19.42 -17.49 -6.01
N TYR A 46 -19.57 -16.41 -6.78
CA TYR A 46 -18.54 -15.39 -7.00
C TYR A 46 -18.91 -14.15 -6.22
N GLU A 47 -18.00 -13.66 -5.37
CA GLU A 47 -18.19 -12.43 -4.59
C GLU A 47 -17.04 -11.46 -4.86
N ILE A 48 -17.40 -10.20 -5.16
CA ILE A 48 -16.45 -9.11 -5.34
C ILE A 48 -16.94 -7.93 -4.50
N CYS A 49 -16.06 -7.37 -3.69
CA CYS A 49 -16.39 -6.25 -2.81
C CYS A 49 -15.47 -5.05 -3.05
N GLN A 50 -16.04 -3.84 -2.95
CA GLN A 50 -15.29 -2.59 -3.00
C GLN A 50 -15.92 -1.54 -2.07
N GLY A 51 -15.08 -0.59 -1.63
CA GLY A 51 -15.56 0.60 -0.93
C GLY A 51 -16.33 1.53 -1.87
N MET A 52 -17.48 2.03 -1.41
CA MET A 52 -18.30 2.99 -2.14
C MET A 52 -18.58 4.21 -1.26
N PHE A 53 -18.58 5.39 -1.87
CA PHE A 53 -18.93 6.65 -1.20
C PHE A 53 -20.32 7.11 -1.60
N ALA A 54 -21.10 7.57 -0.62
CA ALA A 54 -22.35 8.28 -0.90
C ALA A 54 -22.08 9.64 -1.52
N LYS A 55 -23.04 10.14 -2.32
CA LYS A 55 -22.99 11.48 -2.92
C LYS A 55 -22.76 12.59 -1.90
N SER A 56 -23.34 12.48 -0.70
CA SER A 56 -23.18 13.47 0.37
C SER A 56 -21.77 13.55 0.95
N ALA A 57 -20.95 12.51 0.76
CA ALA A 57 -19.58 12.48 1.28
C ALA A 57 -18.61 13.26 0.39
N ILE A 58 -18.97 13.52 -0.88
CA ILE A 58 -18.10 14.13 -1.88
C ILE A 58 -18.74 15.42 -2.41
N PRO A 59 -18.14 16.60 -2.15
CA PRO A 59 -18.63 17.87 -2.68
C PRO A 59 -18.67 17.86 -4.21
N GLY A 60 -19.83 18.15 -4.79
CA GLY A 60 -20.01 18.16 -6.26
C GLY A 60 -20.02 16.78 -6.92
N GLY A 61 -20.10 15.70 -6.14
CA GLY A 61 -20.08 14.34 -6.66
C GLY A 61 -21.33 13.92 -7.44
N VAL A 62 -21.14 12.99 -8.37
CA VAL A 62 -22.22 12.34 -9.12
C VAL A 62 -22.91 11.26 -8.29
N ASP A 63 -24.09 10.80 -8.74
CA ASP A 63 -24.81 9.72 -8.05
C ASP A 63 -24.04 8.40 -8.17
N PRO A 64 -23.64 7.77 -7.04
CA PRO A 64 -22.87 6.54 -7.05
C PRO A 64 -23.76 5.34 -7.38
N SER A 65 -23.21 4.40 -8.13
CA SER A 65 -23.94 3.22 -8.57
C SER A 65 -23.03 2.03 -8.80
N ILE A 66 -23.57 0.83 -8.56
CA ILE A 66 -22.92 -0.43 -8.90
C ILE A 66 -23.75 -1.05 -10.02
N THR A 67 -23.13 -1.28 -11.19
CA THR A 67 -23.84 -1.86 -12.33
C THR A 67 -23.24 -3.21 -12.70
N ALA A 68 -24.06 -4.26 -12.70
CA ALA A 68 -23.69 -5.55 -13.28
C ALA A 68 -24.11 -5.57 -14.75
N LYS A 69 -23.17 -5.94 -15.63
CA LYS A 69 -23.39 -6.12 -17.07
C LYS A 69 -22.95 -7.52 -17.48
N PHE A 70 -23.84 -8.29 -18.08
CA PHE A 70 -23.54 -9.63 -18.59
C PHE A 70 -23.18 -9.57 -20.07
N GLU A 71 -21.99 -10.06 -20.43
CA GLU A 71 -21.47 -9.98 -21.82
C GLU A 71 -22.03 -11.09 -22.72
N THR A 72 -22.23 -12.28 -22.17
CA THR A 72 -22.83 -13.43 -22.84
C THR A 72 -24.16 -13.77 -22.18
N ILE A 73 -25.11 -14.26 -22.97
CA ILE A 73 -26.34 -14.88 -22.46
C ILE A 73 -25.96 -16.31 -22.07
N PRO A 74 -25.70 -16.63 -20.78
CA PRO A 74 -25.55 -18.01 -20.38
C PRO A 74 -26.86 -18.76 -20.68
N THR A 75 -26.75 -20.05 -20.98
CA THR A 75 -27.89 -20.95 -21.19
C THR A 75 -28.65 -21.27 -19.90
N GLY A 76 -28.48 -20.47 -18.84
CA GLY A 76 -29.10 -20.64 -17.52
C GLY A 76 -29.28 -19.31 -16.79
N ASN A 77 -30.15 -19.31 -15.77
CA ASN A 77 -30.45 -18.12 -14.99
C ASN A 77 -29.31 -17.84 -13.99
N VAL A 78 -28.97 -16.56 -13.82
CA VAL A 78 -27.97 -16.11 -12.83
C VAL A 78 -28.65 -15.21 -11.83
N ALA A 79 -28.52 -15.54 -10.55
CA ALA A 79 -28.93 -14.67 -9.45
C ALA A 79 -27.76 -13.76 -9.08
N VAL A 80 -28.03 -12.47 -8.89
CA VAL A 80 -27.07 -11.48 -8.38
C VAL A 80 -27.67 -10.78 -7.17
N ALA A 81 -26.89 -10.57 -6.12
CA ALA A 81 -27.26 -9.72 -5.00
C ALA A 81 -26.19 -8.66 -4.73
N PHE A 82 -26.65 -7.45 -4.42
CA PHE A 82 -25.88 -6.29 -4.03
C PHE A 82 -26.20 -5.99 -2.58
N PHE A 83 -25.19 -5.83 -1.75
CA PHE A 83 -25.39 -5.56 -0.32
C PHE A 83 -24.18 -4.85 0.28
N GLU A 84 -24.40 -4.11 1.36
CA GLU A 84 -23.33 -3.59 2.19
C GLU A 84 -22.85 -4.68 3.17
N SER A 85 -21.55 -4.74 3.43
CA SER A 85 -20.90 -5.84 4.15
C SER A 85 -21.41 -6.02 5.59
N ALA A 86 -21.90 -4.97 6.26
CA ALA A 86 -22.51 -5.09 7.58
C ALA A 86 -23.91 -5.74 7.52
N ASP A 87 -24.59 -5.67 6.37
CA ASP A 87 -25.85 -6.39 6.12
C ASP A 87 -25.62 -7.81 5.58
N ALA A 88 -24.37 -8.26 5.37
CA ALA A 88 -24.06 -9.57 4.81
C ALA A 88 -24.67 -10.74 5.59
N SER A 89 -24.78 -10.62 6.92
CA SER A 89 -25.40 -11.66 7.76
C SER A 89 -26.91 -11.78 7.57
N LYS A 90 -27.55 -10.80 6.93
CA LYS A 90 -28.99 -10.80 6.64
C LYS A 90 -29.29 -11.46 5.29
N LEU A 91 -28.28 -11.80 4.48
CA LEU A 91 -28.45 -12.47 3.20
C LEU A 91 -28.57 -13.99 3.40
N GLY A 92 -29.65 -14.58 2.89
CA GLY A 92 -29.93 -16.00 3.07
C GLY A 92 -30.82 -16.31 4.28
N TYR A 93 -31.05 -17.61 4.50
CA TYR A 93 -31.77 -18.13 5.66
C TYR A 93 -30.85 -19.05 6.47
N THR A 94 -30.68 -18.79 7.76
CA THR A 94 -29.90 -19.65 8.65
C THR A 94 -30.85 -20.54 9.45
N ASP A 95 -30.67 -21.85 9.32
CA ASP A 95 -31.43 -22.86 10.05
C ASP A 95 -31.02 -22.95 11.53
N GLU A 96 -31.80 -23.66 12.34
CA GLU A 96 -31.54 -23.93 13.77
C GLU A 96 -30.20 -24.65 14.00
N GLU A 97 -29.73 -25.41 13.01
CA GLU A 97 -28.41 -26.06 13.00
C GLU A 97 -27.24 -25.11 12.69
N GLY A 98 -27.53 -23.83 12.38
CA GLY A 98 -26.53 -22.82 12.01
C GLY A 98 -26.10 -22.87 10.54
N ILE A 99 -26.76 -23.69 9.71
CA ILE A 99 -26.48 -23.80 8.27
C ILE A 99 -27.18 -22.67 7.53
N THR A 100 -26.43 -21.93 6.71
CA THR A 100 -26.98 -20.77 5.96
C THR A 100 -27.23 -21.13 4.49
N TYR A 101 -28.49 -21.01 4.08
CA TYR A 101 -28.96 -21.18 2.71
C TYR A 101 -29.06 -19.82 2.00
N LEU A 102 -28.16 -19.56 1.06
CA LEU A 102 -28.08 -18.27 0.35
C LEU A 102 -29.11 -18.14 -0.79
N THR A 103 -29.44 -19.24 -1.47
CA THR A 103 -30.30 -19.26 -2.67
C THR A 103 -31.45 -20.24 -2.51
N CYS A 104 -32.58 -19.95 -3.15
CA CYS A 104 -33.77 -20.77 -3.12
C CYS A 104 -33.62 -22.04 -4.00
N THR A 105 -32.93 -23.04 -3.49
CA THR A 105 -32.80 -24.36 -4.14
C THR A 105 -34.04 -25.22 -3.88
N ASP A 106 -34.20 -26.32 -4.61
CA ASP A 106 -35.31 -27.27 -4.37
C ASP A 106 -35.34 -27.80 -2.93
N LEU A 107 -34.17 -27.95 -2.30
CA LEU A 107 -34.04 -28.30 -0.89
C LEU A 107 -34.61 -27.20 0.01
N ALA A 108 -34.21 -25.94 -0.21
CA ALA A 108 -34.72 -24.80 0.56
C ALA A 108 -36.24 -24.60 0.37
N ARG A 109 -36.76 -24.90 -0.82
CA ARG A 109 -38.21 -24.90 -1.10
C ARG A 109 -38.94 -26.02 -0.37
N SER A 110 -38.36 -27.22 -0.34
CA SER A 110 -38.93 -28.37 0.38
C SER A 110 -38.98 -28.17 1.90
N MET A 111 -38.10 -27.31 2.43
CA MET A 111 -38.04 -26.92 3.85
C MET A 111 -38.85 -25.65 4.15
N GLU A 112 -39.59 -25.11 3.17
CA GLU A 112 -40.41 -23.88 3.29
C GLU A 112 -39.60 -22.60 3.63
N TYR A 113 -38.29 -22.59 3.38
CA TYR A 113 -37.43 -21.41 3.61
C TYR A 113 -37.61 -20.33 2.53
N CYS A 114 -38.19 -20.68 1.39
CA CYS A 114 -38.48 -19.77 0.29
C CYS A 114 -39.61 -20.32 -0.61
N ASN A 115 -40.32 -19.41 -1.27
CA ASN A 115 -41.41 -19.75 -2.21
C ASN A 115 -41.07 -19.37 -3.68
N ASP A 116 -39.81 -19.01 -3.94
CA ASP A 116 -39.37 -18.57 -5.26
C ASP A 116 -39.09 -19.77 -6.18
N THR A 117 -39.65 -19.72 -7.39
CA THR A 117 -39.43 -20.71 -8.44
C THR A 117 -38.23 -20.37 -9.32
N GLU A 118 -37.79 -19.11 -9.32
CA GLU A 118 -36.65 -18.64 -10.13
C GLU A 118 -35.30 -18.93 -9.49
N GLY A 119 -35.29 -19.43 -8.26
CA GLY A 119 -34.10 -19.86 -7.52
C GLY A 119 -33.15 -18.73 -7.13
N GLY A 120 -33.69 -17.52 -6.96
CA GLY A 120 -32.94 -16.34 -6.57
C GLY A 120 -32.35 -16.41 -5.15
N PHE A 121 -31.67 -15.33 -4.75
CA PHE A 121 -31.19 -15.19 -3.37
C PHE A 121 -32.35 -15.10 -2.38
N ILE A 122 -32.22 -15.77 -1.23
CA ILE A 122 -33.22 -15.70 -0.17
C ILE A 122 -33.03 -14.37 0.56
N LEU A 123 -34.11 -13.59 0.61
CA LEU A 123 -34.14 -12.27 1.24
C LEU A 123 -34.94 -12.33 2.55
N PRO A 124 -34.54 -11.57 3.58
CA PRO A 124 -35.27 -11.52 4.83
C PRO A 124 -36.58 -10.73 4.67
N ASP A 125 -37.65 -11.20 5.32
CA ASP A 125 -38.98 -10.59 5.23
C ASP A 125 -39.12 -9.26 6.00
N LYS A 126 -38.30 -9.04 7.04
CA LYS A 126 -38.55 -7.95 8.02
C LYS A 126 -37.48 -6.86 8.18
N ASP A 127 -36.33 -6.96 7.52
CA ASP A 127 -35.39 -5.83 7.39
C ASP A 127 -34.37 -6.15 6.30
N ARG A 128 -34.63 -5.66 5.07
CA ARG A 128 -33.74 -5.90 3.93
C ARG A 128 -32.47 -5.05 3.99
N GLY A 129 -32.39 -4.05 4.87
CA GLY A 129 -31.26 -3.13 4.94
C GLY A 129 -30.90 -2.56 3.57
N THR A 130 -29.67 -2.81 3.13
CA THR A 130 -29.14 -2.43 1.81
C THR A 130 -29.22 -3.53 0.75
N ILE A 131 -29.71 -4.73 1.11
CA ILE A 131 -29.71 -5.90 0.23
C ILE A 131 -30.71 -5.72 -0.90
N ASP A 132 -30.24 -5.91 -2.13
CA ASP A 132 -31.06 -5.93 -3.32
C ASP A 132 -30.60 -7.08 -4.23
N ALA A 133 -31.53 -7.96 -4.61
CA ALA A 133 -31.24 -9.15 -5.38
C ALA A 133 -32.13 -9.24 -6.62
N LYS A 134 -31.53 -9.65 -7.73
CA LYS A 134 -32.19 -9.85 -9.02
C LYS A 134 -31.76 -11.15 -9.66
N THR A 135 -32.74 -11.92 -10.13
CA THR A 135 -32.51 -13.07 -11.00
C THR A 135 -32.61 -12.63 -12.45
N PHE A 136 -31.59 -12.94 -13.24
CA PHE A 136 -31.56 -12.64 -14.66
C PHE A 136 -32.03 -13.84 -15.46
N ASN A 137 -33.20 -13.68 -16.08
CA ASN A 137 -33.71 -14.58 -17.10
C ASN A 137 -33.30 -14.00 -18.46
N PHE A 138 -32.28 -14.60 -19.09
CA PHE A 138 -31.71 -14.07 -20.33
C PHE A 138 -32.63 -14.19 -21.56
N THR A 139 -33.85 -14.72 -21.38
CA THR A 139 -34.92 -14.73 -22.38
C THR A 139 -35.44 -13.31 -22.71
N ASN A 140 -35.29 -12.35 -21.78
CA ASN A 140 -35.87 -11.01 -21.90
C ASN A 140 -34.90 -9.94 -22.44
N ASN A 141 -33.71 -10.31 -22.93
CA ASN A 141 -32.63 -9.39 -23.34
C ASN A 141 -32.17 -8.37 -22.27
N GLU A 142 -32.59 -8.51 -21.01
CA GLU A 142 -32.08 -7.69 -19.91
C GLU A 142 -30.70 -8.20 -19.49
N THR A 143 -29.66 -7.48 -19.88
CA THR A 143 -28.27 -7.83 -19.58
C THR A 143 -27.64 -6.95 -18.51
N THR A 144 -28.36 -5.95 -18.00
CA THR A 144 -27.83 -4.96 -17.07
C THR A 144 -28.75 -4.71 -15.87
N TYR A 145 -28.15 -4.50 -14.71
CA TYR A 145 -28.85 -4.04 -13.51
C TYR A 145 -27.98 -3.05 -12.75
N THR A 146 -28.60 -1.96 -12.31
CA THR A 146 -27.92 -0.87 -11.61
C THR A 146 -28.49 -0.71 -10.20
N TYR A 147 -27.65 -0.98 -9.21
CA TYR A 147 -27.91 -0.70 -7.81
C TYR A 147 -27.47 0.73 -7.47
N LYS A 148 -28.33 1.50 -6.80
CA LYS A 148 -28.04 2.88 -6.38
C LYS A 148 -27.49 2.89 -4.95
N VAL A 149 -26.29 3.43 -4.78
CA VAL A 149 -25.65 3.51 -3.47
C VAL A 149 -26.14 4.76 -2.73
N GLN A 150 -26.77 4.57 -1.57
CA GLN A 150 -27.28 5.69 -0.76
C GLN A 150 -26.37 6.07 0.40
N LYS A 151 -25.57 5.11 0.90
CA LYS A 151 -24.72 5.28 2.08
C LYS A 151 -23.29 4.88 1.77
N THR A 152 -22.32 5.60 2.33
CA THR A 152 -20.90 5.22 2.27
C THR A 152 -20.71 3.92 3.06
N GLY A 153 -20.02 2.95 2.47
CA GLY A 153 -19.83 1.63 3.07
C GLY A 153 -19.01 0.72 2.18
N PHE A 154 -18.81 -0.52 2.63
CA PHE A 154 -18.11 -1.55 1.85
C PHE A 154 -19.17 -2.44 1.21
N TYR A 155 -19.33 -2.38 -0.10
CA TYR A 155 -20.39 -3.09 -0.82
C TYR A 155 -19.84 -4.31 -1.53
N CYS A 156 -20.61 -5.38 -1.53
CA CYS A 156 -20.32 -6.64 -2.17
C CYS A 156 -21.37 -6.95 -3.23
N VAL A 157 -20.91 -7.55 -4.33
CA VAL A 157 -21.75 -8.15 -5.35
C VAL A 157 -21.47 -9.63 -5.36
N THR A 158 -22.51 -10.42 -5.11
CA THR A 158 -22.44 -11.88 -5.19
C THR A 158 -23.26 -12.37 -6.37
N ALA A 159 -22.72 -13.30 -7.14
CA ALA A 159 -23.37 -13.89 -8.28
C ALA A 159 -23.30 -15.42 -8.20
N LYS A 160 -24.45 -16.08 -8.39
CA LYS A 160 -24.59 -17.53 -8.35
C LYS A 160 -25.46 -18.02 -9.50
N LYS A 161 -25.05 -19.15 -10.09
CA LYS A 161 -25.86 -19.85 -11.09
C LYS A 161 -27.06 -20.50 -10.42
N VAL A 162 -28.24 -20.36 -11.02
CA VAL A 162 -29.43 -21.08 -10.59
C VAL A 162 -29.45 -22.44 -11.30
N LYS A 163 -29.44 -23.54 -10.52
CA LYS A 163 -29.48 -24.92 -11.03
C LYS A 163 -30.84 -25.23 -11.65
N ASN A 164 -31.04 -24.94 -12.93
CA ASN A 164 -32.16 -25.46 -13.72
C ASN A 164 -31.75 -26.02 -15.09
N VAL A 165 -30.45 -26.05 -15.44
CA VAL A 165 -29.98 -26.59 -16.73
C VAL A 165 -28.68 -27.38 -16.54
N GLU A 166 -28.68 -28.64 -16.94
CA GLU A 166 -27.60 -29.66 -16.79
C GLU A 166 -26.28 -29.36 -17.52
N ASN A 167 -26.10 -28.17 -18.10
CA ASN A 167 -24.90 -27.84 -18.84
C ASN A 167 -24.00 -26.90 -18.05
N ASP A 168 -22.71 -27.27 -17.96
CA ASP A 168 -21.60 -26.51 -17.40
C ASP A 168 -21.34 -25.23 -18.22
N SER A 169 -22.26 -24.29 -18.11
CA SER A 169 -22.22 -23.01 -18.82
C SER A 169 -21.46 -22.00 -17.98
N THR A 170 -20.39 -21.44 -18.52
CA THR A 170 -19.66 -20.33 -17.92
C THR A 170 -20.42 -19.03 -18.17
N PHE A 171 -20.48 -18.14 -17.17
CA PHE A 171 -20.99 -16.78 -17.34
C PHE A 171 -19.88 -15.78 -17.12
N THR A 172 -19.94 -14.66 -17.83
CA THR A 172 -19.02 -13.54 -17.67
C THR A 172 -19.83 -12.29 -17.39
N ALA A 173 -19.58 -11.67 -16.24
CA ALA A 173 -20.21 -10.43 -15.82
C ALA A 173 -19.15 -9.40 -15.49
N ILE A 174 -19.35 -8.17 -15.99
CA ILE A 174 -18.56 -6.99 -15.64
C ILE A 174 -19.33 -6.23 -14.58
N ILE A 175 -18.69 -6.00 -13.43
CA ILE A 175 -19.20 -5.13 -12.39
C ILE A 175 -18.52 -3.76 -12.52
N ASP A 176 -19.32 -2.76 -12.85
CA ASP A 176 -18.92 -1.37 -13.05
C ASP A 176 -19.23 -0.59 -11.77
N TRP A 177 -18.17 -0.17 -11.07
CA TRP A 177 -18.23 0.50 -9.78
C TRP A 177 -18.04 2.01 -9.98
N ARG A 178 -19.13 2.78 -9.90
CA ARG A 178 -19.07 4.24 -10.09
C ARG A 178 -19.19 4.98 -8.78
N ASN A 179 -18.10 5.62 -8.39
CA ASN A 179 -18.04 6.48 -7.21
C ASN A 179 -18.32 7.96 -7.58
N PRO A 180 -18.71 8.79 -6.60
CA PRO A 180 -19.07 10.19 -6.86
C PRO A 180 -17.90 11.06 -7.34
N TYR A 181 -16.66 10.65 -7.08
CA TYR A 181 -15.43 11.41 -7.37
C TYR A 181 -14.72 10.97 -8.66
N GLY A 182 -15.15 9.87 -9.30
CA GLY A 182 -14.48 9.27 -10.47
C GLY A 182 -14.40 7.74 -10.40
N GLU A 183 -13.49 7.17 -11.20
CA GLU A 183 -13.36 5.74 -11.45
C GLU A 183 -12.37 5.03 -10.51
N LEU A 184 -11.75 5.76 -9.58
CA LEU A 184 -10.80 5.18 -8.62
C LEU A 184 -11.53 4.27 -7.59
N PRO A 185 -10.98 3.09 -7.22
CA PRO A 185 -11.56 2.27 -6.17
C PRO A 185 -11.68 3.02 -4.84
N GLY A 186 -12.76 2.80 -4.09
CA GLY A 186 -13.02 3.53 -2.83
C GLY A 186 -11.95 3.34 -1.77
N SER A 187 -11.26 2.19 -1.75
CA SER A 187 -10.13 1.94 -0.85
C SER A 187 -8.91 2.82 -1.14
N ASP A 188 -8.75 3.24 -2.39
CA ASP A 188 -7.61 4.03 -2.84
C ASP A 188 -7.92 5.53 -2.88
N TYR A 189 -9.20 5.93 -2.86
CA TYR A 189 -9.61 7.33 -2.90
C TYR A 189 -8.89 8.23 -1.88
N PRO A 190 -8.70 7.85 -0.60
CA PRO A 190 -7.98 8.69 0.36
C PRO A 190 -6.55 9.04 -0.05
N LYS A 191 -5.91 8.23 -0.90
CA LYS A 191 -4.54 8.48 -1.39
C LYS A 191 -4.49 9.69 -2.32
N LEU A 192 -5.53 9.92 -3.13
CA LEU A 192 -5.59 11.03 -4.08
C LEU A 192 -5.45 12.41 -3.42
N PRO A 193 -6.33 12.83 -2.48
CA PRO A 193 -6.19 14.12 -1.80
C PRO A 193 -4.97 14.17 -0.89
N PHE A 194 -4.54 13.03 -0.32
CA PHE A 194 -3.32 12.96 0.49
C PHE A 194 -2.07 13.33 -0.33
N TYR A 195 -1.84 12.68 -1.47
CA TYR A 195 -0.68 12.99 -2.32
C TYR A 195 -0.80 14.37 -2.97
N GLY A 196 -2.02 14.83 -3.29
CA GLY A 196 -2.26 16.19 -3.77
C GLY A 196 -1.86 17.27 -2.74
N LEU A 197 -2.32 17.14 -1.50
CA LEU A 197 -1.94 18.04 -0.41
C LEU A 197 -0.43 17.98 -0.14
N LEU A 198 0.14 16.78 -0.12
CA LEU A 198 1.56 16.58 0.14
C LEU A 198 2.42 17.24 -0.97
N SER A 199 2.00 17.12 -2.23
CA SER A 199 2.64 17.80 -3.35
C SER A 199 2.65 19.33 -3.16
N LEU A 200 1.52 19.91 -2.74
CA LEU A 200 1.43 21.34 -2.45
C LEU A 200 2.35 21.76 -1.28
N VAL A 201 2.40 20.98 -0.20
CA VAL A 201 3.28 21.26 0.95
C VAL A 201 4.75 21.25 0.53
N TYR A 202 5.19 20.25 -0.23
CA TYR A 202 6.56 20.19 -0.72
C TYR A 202 6.88 21.29 -1.72
N LEU A 203 5.91 21.73 -2.53
CA LEU A 203 6.06 22.89 -3.40
C LEU A 203 6.31 24.17 -2.60
N VAL A 204 5.53 24.42 -1.54
CA VAL A 204 5.73 25.57 -0.65
C VAL A 204 7.10 25.52 0.03
N ILE A 205 7.49 24.36 0.56
CA ILE A 205 8.82 24.14 1.14
C ILE A 205 9.91 24.45 0.11
N GLY A 206 9.75 23.98 -1.13
CA GLY A 206 10.70 24.22 -2.22
C GLY A 206 10.83 25.69 -2.59
N VAL A 207 9.72 26.42 -2.71
CA VAL A 207 9.72 27.86 -3.01
C VAL A 207 10.40 28.65 -1.88
N VAL A 208 10.02 28.39 -0.62
CA VAL A 208 10.65 29.03 0.54
C VAL A 208 12.15 28.73 0.58
N TRP A 209 12.55 27.47 0.44
CA TRP A 209 13.95 27.06 0.44
C TRP A 209 14.75 27.71 -0.69
N MET A 210 14.20 27.73 -1.91
CA MET A 210 14.85 28.34 -3.07
C MET A 210 15.02 29.84 -2.90
N SER A 211 13.99 30.54 -2.39
CA SER A 211 14.09 31.98 -2.10
C SER A 211 15.21 32.29 -1.09
N LEU A 212 15.27 31.54 0.02
CA LEU A 212 16.32 31.68 1.03
C LEU A 212 17.70 31.37 0.47
N SER A 213 17.81 30.34 -0.38
CA SER A 213 19.06 29.95 -1.03
C SER A 213 19.57 31.01 -2.01
N ILE A 214 18.68 31.68 -2.74
CA ILE A 214 19.05 32.78 -3.63
C ILE A 214 19.50 34.00 -2.81
N MET A 215 18.77 34.33 -1.73
CA MET A 215 19.10 35.46 -0.86
C MET A 215 20.46 35.28 -0.17
N HIS A 216 20.79 34.06 0.26
CA HIS A 216 22.00 33.76 1.03
C HIS A 216 23.04 32.96 0.24
N TRP A 217 23.07 33.09 -1.09
CA TRP A 217 23.87 32.22 -1.97
C TRP A 217 25.37 32.17 -1.64
N ARG A 218 25.90 33.25 -1.05
CA ARG A 218 27.32 33.35 -0.64
C ARG A 218 27.65 32.58 0.65
N GLU A 219 26.65 32.22 1.45
CA GLU A 219 26.81 31.58 2.76
C GLU A 219 26.45 30.08 2.74
N ILE A 220 26.16 29.54 1.55
CA ILE A 220 25.67 28.16 1.40
C ILE A 220 26.77 27.14 1.72
N LEU A 221 26.52 26.27 2.69
CA LEU A 221 27.39 25.14 2.99
C LEU A 221 27.28 24.06 1.90
N PRO A 222 28.35 23.30 1.59
CA PRO A 222 28.29 22.24 0.59
C PRO A 222 27.17 21.20 0.80
N VAL A 223 26.80 20.92 2.06
CA VAL A 223 25.69 20.01 2.40
C VAL A 223 24.32 20.57 2.00
N GLN A 224 24.13 21.90 2.01
CA GLN A 224 22.87 22.53 1.63
C GLN A 224 22.59 22.38 0.13
N ASN A 225 23.62 22.30 -0.72
CA ASN A 225 23.44 21.98 -2.15
C ASN A 225 22.81 20.59 -2.34
N TYR A 226 23.18 19.62 -1.50
CA TYR A 226 22.53 18.31 -1.52
C TYR A 226 21.08 18.39 -1.02
N ILE A 227 20.81 19.19 0.02
CA ILE A 227 19.43 19.43 0.52
C ILE A 227 18.56 20.04 -0.59
N SER A 228 19.06 21.03 -1.33
CA SER A 228 18.35 21.62 -2.47
C SER A 228 17.99 20.56 -3.53
N GLY A 229 18.91 19.65 -3.84
CA GLY A 229 18.67 18.54 -4.76
C GLY A 229 17.59 17.58 -4.23
N VAL A 230 17.61 17.24 -2.94
CA VAL A 230 16.60 16.39 -2.32
C VAL A 230 15.23 17.05 -2.34
N ILE A 231 15.13 18.33 -2.02
CA ILE A 231 13.86 19.06 -2.05
C ILE A 231 13.28 19.08 -3.46
N LEU A 232 14.10 19.38 -4.47
CA LEU A 232 13.66 19.32 -5.87
C LEU A 232 13.17 17.92 -6.26
N PHE A 233 13.89 16.88 -5.86
CA PHE A 233 13.51 15.50 -6.11
C PHE A 233 12.16 15.15 -5.46
N LEU A 234 11.96 15.52 -4.19
CA LEU A 234 10.71 15.26 -3.44
C LEU A 234 9.52 16.02 -4.05
N MET A 235 9.71 17.24 -4.56
CA MET A 235 8.65 17.96 -5.27
C MET A 235 8.19 17.20 -6.53
N ILE A 236 9.16 16.78 -7.36
CA ILE A 236 8.89 16.01 -8.58
C ILE A 236 8.20 14.70 -8.24
N GLU A 237 8.71 14.00 -7.23
CA GLU A 237 8.14 12.73 -6.78
C GLU A 237 6.68 12.86 -6.32
N MET A 238 6.37 13.83 -5.46
CA MET A 238 4.99 14.00 -4.99
C MET A 238 4.04 14.41 -6.13
N ALA A 239 4.53 15.20 -7.10
CA ALA A 239 3.75 15.54 -8.29
C ALA A 239 3.43 14.31 -9.14
N PHE A 240 4.39 13.41 -9.38
CA PHE A 240 4.14 12.16 -10.11
C PHE A 240 3.24 11.18 -9.33
N ASN A 241 3.38 11.10 -8.01
CA ASN A 241 2.48 10.29 -7.19
C ASN A 241 1.03 10.78 -7.30
N TRP A 242 0.80 12.09 -7.16
CA TRP A 242 -0.53 12.66 -7.35
C TRP A 242 -1.05 12.46 -8.78
N GLY A 243 -0.22 12.71 -9.79
CA GLY A 243 -0.56 12.52 -11.19
C GLY A 243 -0.91 11.06 -11.55
N TYR A 244 -0.28 10.07 -10.93
CA TYR A 244 -0.65 8.66 -11.07
C TYR A 244 -2.07 8.39 -10.56
N TRP A 245 -2.39 8.85 -9.34
CA TRP A 245 -3.71 8.64 -8.76
C TRP A 245 -4.80 9.40 -9.51
N GLU A 246 -4.50 10.61 -9.98
CA GLU A 246 -5.44 11.41 -10.79
C GLU A 246 -5.71 10.73 -12.15
N ASN A 247 -4.66 10.23 -12.82
CA ASN A 247 -4.83 9.47 -14.06
C ASN A 247 -5.65 8.21 -13.83
N TYR A 248 -5.39 7.46 -12.75
CA TYR A 248 -6.16 6.27 -12.42
C TYR A 248 -7.63 6.64 -12.14
N ASN A 249 -7.89 7.73 -11.43
CA ASN A 249 -9.25 8.21 -11.19
C ASN A 249 -10.00 8.63 -12.46
N ALA A 250 -9.28 9.18 -13.45
CA ALA A 250 -9.88 9.64 -14.70
C ALA A 250 -10.20 8.51 -15.70
N TYR A 251 -9.34 7.49 -15.78
CA TYR A 251 -9.44 6.42 -16.79
C TYR A 251 -9.93 5.07 -16.23
N GLY A 252 -10.06 4.93 -14.90
CA GLY A 252 -10.50 3.70 -14.24
C GLY A 252 -9.53 2.53 -14.34
N SER A 253 -8.32 2.76 -14.85
CA SER A 253 -7.27 1.75 -14.94
C SER A 253 -5.89 2.33 -14.60
N PRO A 254 -5.02 1.56 -13.92
CA PRO A 254 -3.70 2.04 -13.55
C PRO A 254 -2.82 2.16 -14.81
N SER A 255 -2.19 3.32 -14.99
CA SER A 255 -1.22 3.51 -16.07
C SER A 255 0.10 2.85 -15.73
N THR A 256 0.47 1.81 -16.48
CA THR A 256 1.73 1.07 -16.30
C THR A 256 2.94 2.00 -16.35
N VAL A 257 2.95 2.99 -17.26
CA VAL A 257 4.07 3.93 -17.41
C VAL A 257 4.22 4.82 -16.17
N LEU A 258 3.12 5.43 -15.71
CA LEU A 258 3.15 6.28 -14.52
C LEU A 258 3.49 5.47 -13.26
N LEU A 259 2.98 4.24 -13.17
CA LEU A 259 3.27 3.31 -12.10
C LEU A 259 4.78 3.01 -12.01
N TRP A 260 5.43 2.72 -13.14
CA TRP A 260 6.89 2.54 -13.20
C TRP A 260 7.67 3.79 -12.80
N ILE A 261 7.24 4.97 -13.26
CA ILE A 261 7.88 6.24 -12.88
C ILE A 261 7.78 6.45 -11.36
N VAL A 262 6.59 6.27 -10.78
CA VAL A 262 6.37 6.40 -9.33
C VAL A 262 7.21 5.39 -8.55
N ALA A 263 7.29 4.14 -9.01
CA ALA A 263 8.12 3.10 -8.40
C ALA A 263 9.62 3.46 -8.39
N VAL A 264 10.15 3.94 -9.52
CA VAL A 264 11.54 4.36 -9.64
C VAL A 264 11.82 5.58 -8.75
N LEU A 265 10.91 6.55 -8.71
CA LEU A 265 11.04 7.73 -7.85
C LEU A 265 11.05 7.33 -6.37
N ASN A 266 10.20 6.37 -5.97
CA ASN A 266 10.19 5.83 -4.61
C ASN A 266 11.53 5.16 -4.23
N ALA A 267 12.08 4.33 -5.11
CA ALA A 267 13.41 3.75 -4.92
C ALA A 267 14.51 4.83 -4.82
N GLY A 268 14.36 5.92 -5.59
CA GLY A 268 15.21 7.11 -5.54
C GLY A 268 15.14 7.82 -4.19
N ARG A 269 13.93 8.11 -3.68
CA ARG A 269 13.70 8.74 -2.36
C ARG A 269 14.37 7.97 -1.24
N ASN A 270 14.21 6.65 -1.23
CA ASN A 270 14.83 5.79 -0.21
C ASN A 270 16.37 5.87 -0.27
N SER A 271 16.93 5.72 -1.46
CA SER A 271 18.38 5.77 -1.68
C SER A 271 19.00 7.12 -1.33
N ILE A 272 18.37 8.22 -1.76
CA ILE A 272 18.83 9.57 -1.47
C ILE A 272 18.75 9.86 0.04
N SER A 273 17.71 9.38 0.72
CA SER A 273 17.55 9.57 2.17
C SER A 273 18.66 8.87 2.96
N PHE A 274 18.97 7.61 2.64
CA PHE A 274 20.09 6.89 3.30
C PHE A 274 21.44 7.52 2.99
N PHE A 275 21.65 7.93 1.74
CA PHE A 275 22.86 8.63 1.34
C PHE A 275 23.05 9.93 2.13
N MET A 276 22.00 10.75 2.22
CA MET A 276 22.03 12.02 2.95
C MET A 276 22.30 11.81 4.43
N LEU A 277 21.60 10.87 5.06
CA LEU A 277 21.79 10.56 6.46
C LEU A 277 23.24 10.14 6.74
N LEU A 278 23.79 9.24 5.91
CA LEU A 278 25.15 8.74 6.05
C LEU A 278 26.19 9.87 5.98
N ILE A 279 26.14 10.72 4.96
CA ILE A 279 27.14 11.80 4.80
C ILE A 279 27.03 12.87 5.91
N VAL A 280 25.82 13.14 6.41
CA VAL A 280 25.60 14.04 7.55
C VAL A 280 26.21 13.46 8.82
N CYS A 281 25.99 12.16 9.08
CA CYS A 281 26.59 11.43 10.20
C CYS A 281 28.13 11.36 10.13
N MET A 282 28.70 11.32 8.92
CA MET A 282 30.16 11.41 8.70
C MET A 282 30.75 12.80 8.93
N GLY A 283 29.91 13.83 9.10
CA GLY A 283 30.37 15.19 9.35
C GLY A 283 30.48 16.09 8.12
N TYR A 284 29.95 15.68 6.97
CA TYR A 284 30.09 16.46 5.73
C TYR A 284 29.45 17.85 5.86
N GLY A 285 30.18 18.89 5.46
CA GLY A 285 29.77 20.29 5.55
C GLY A 285 30.02 20.93 6.92
N VAL A 286 29.71 20.24 8.03
CA VAL A 286 29.78 20.84 9.38
C VAL A 286 31.11 20.58 10.10
N VAL A 287 31.64 19.37 9.98
CA VAL A 287 32.87 18.91 10.66
C VAL A 287 34.02 18.73 9.68
N LYS A 288 33.72 18.22 8.49
CA LYS A 288 34.68 17.96 7.41
C LYS A 288 34.22 18.68 6.14
N PRO A 289 35.10 19.48 5.50
CA PRO A 289 34.75 20.15 4.24
C PRO A 289 34.61 19.16 3.08
N THR A 290 35.35 18.04 3.11
CA THR A 290 35.27 16.96 2.12
C THR A 290 35.46 15.59 2.79
N LEU A 291 34.82 14.56 2.21
CA LEU A 291 34.97 13.17 2.61
C LEU A 291 36.03 12.41 1.80
N GLY A 292 36.61 13.04 0.76
CA GLY A 292 37.61 12.40 -0.11
C GLY A 292 37.07 11.12 -0.77
N SER A 293 37.87 10.05 -0.76
CA SER A 293 37.51 8.75 -1.37
C SER A 293 36.29 8.08 -0.71
N THR A 294 35.98 8.40 0.54
CA THR A 294 34.79 7.89 1.24
C THR A 294 33.51 8.38 0.58
N MET A 295 33.51 9.57 -0.04
CA MET A 295 32.36 10.09 -0.78
C MET A 295 31.97 9.16 -1.94
N THR A 296 32.96 8.68 -2.70
CA THR A 296 32.74 7.76 -3.82
C THR A 296 32.14 6.44 -3.33
N LYS A 297 32.61 5.92 -2.20
CA LYS A 297 32.05 4.69 -1.59
C LYS A 297 30.58 4.88 -1.19
N CYS A 298 30.23 6.03 -0.61
CA CYS A 298 28.84 6.34 -0.26
C CYS A 298 27.94 6.42 -1.51
N ARG A 299 28.46 7.02 -2.60
CA ARG A 299 27.72 7.10 -3.88
C ARG A 299 27.51 5.73 -4.52
N ILE A 300 28.53 4.85 -4.50
CA ILE A 300 28.42 3.47 -4.99
C ILE A 300 27.37 2.71 -4.19
N LEU A 301 27.40 2.82 -2.85
CA LEU A 301 26.42 2.16 -1.99
C LEU A 301 25.00 2.66 -2.25
N ALA A 302 24.82 3.98 -2.43
CA ALA A 302 23.53 4.58 -2.77
C ALA A 302 23.03 4.13 -4.16
N GLY A 303 23.92 4.08 -5.15
CA GLY A 303 23.60 3.57 -6.48
C GLY A 303 23.21 2.08 -6.46
N ALA A 304 23.93 1.25 -5.71
CA ALA A 304 23.59 -0.16 -5.55
C ALA A 304 22.23 -0.33 -4.86
N HIS A 305 21.96 0.41 -3.79
CA HIS A 305 20.68 0.37 -3.09
C HIS A 305 19.53 0.85 -3.99
N PHE A 306 19.75 1.88 -4.82
CA PHE A 306 18.77 2.34 -5.80
C PHE A 306 18.45 1.26 -6.83
N VAL A 307 19.47 0.62 -7.41
CA VAL A 307 19.29 -0.46 -8.38
C VAL A 307 18.51 -1.63 -7.77
N PHE A 308 18.88 -2.07 -6.56
CA PHE A 308 18.13 -3.12 -5.86
C PHE A 308 16.71 -2.68 -5.51
N GLY A 309 16.48 -1.40 -5.19
CA GLY A 309 15.15 -0.85 -4.95
C GLY A 309 14.26 -0.87 -6.20
N VAL A 310 14.82 -0.54 -7.36
CA VAL A 310 14.11 -0.64 -8.65
C VAL A 310 13.81 -2.10 -9.01
N ILE A 311 14.77 -3.01 -8.83
CA ILE A 311 14.56 -4.45 -9.05
C ILE A 311 13.50 -5.00 -8.09
N TYR A 312 13.48 -4.54 -6.84
CA TYR A 312 12.45 -4.90 -5.88
C TYR A 312 11.07 -4.43 -6.32
N ALA A 313 10.92 -3.16 -6.71
CA ALA A 313 9.66 -2.64 -7.21
C ALA A 313 9.19 -3.39 -8.46
N ALA A 314 10.11 -3.68 -9.40
CA ALA A 314 9.85 -4.50 -10.58
C ALA A 314 9.34 -5.90 -10.22
N GLY A 315 9.99 -6.57 -9.25
CA GLY A 315 9.63 -7.88 -8.77
C GLY A 315 8.22 -7.90 -8.16
N THR A 316 7.91 -6.94 -7.29
CA THR A 316 6.59 -6.85 -6.66
C THR A 316 5.45 -6.58 -7.64
N MET A 317 5.74 -6.00 -8.81
CA MET A 317 4.75 -5.73 -9.85
C MET A 317 4.54 -6.87 -10.84
N THR A 318 5.48 -7.82 -10.92
CA THR A 318 5.48 -8.86 -11.97
C THR A 318 5.33 -10.26 -11.42
N ILE A 319 5.62 -10.48 -10.14
CA ILE A 319 5.64 -11.80 -9.52
C ILE A 319 4.38 -11.98 -8.68
N ASN A 320 3.54 -12.94 -9.07
CA ASN A 320 2.47 -13.41 -8.20
C ASN A 320 3.10 -14.20 -7.03
N PRO A 321 2.86 -13.80 -5.77
CA PRO A 321 3.46 -14.43 -4.59
C PRO A 321 3.12 -15.94 -4.49
N ASP A 322 1.99 -16.37 -5.06
CA ASP A 322 1.47 -17.73 -4.94
C ASP A 322 2.27 -18.79 -5.71
N THR A 323 3.12 -18.40 -6.67
CA THR A 323 3.81 -19.35 -7.57
C THR A 323 5.34 -19.32 -7.50
N SER A 324 5.94 -18.38 -6.74
CA SER A 324 7.35 -18.02 -6.93
C SER A 324 8.14 -17.73 -5.64
N GLY A 325 7.93 -18.53 -4.58
CA GLY A 325 8.55 -18.32 -3.26
C GLY A 325 10.07 -18.07 -3.24
N PRO A 326 10.93 -18.89 -3.89
CA PRO A 326 12.38 -18.69 -3.84
C PRO A 326 12.89 -17.43 -4.55
N LEU A 327 12.17 -16.98 -5.59
CA LEU A 327 12.59 -15.85 -6.43
C LEU A 327 12.32 -14.51 -5.74
N VAL A 328 11.25 -14.44 -4.95
CA VAL A 328 10.94 -13.29 -4.08
C VAL A 328 12.08 -13.04 -3.07
N LEU A 329 12.59 -14.10 -2.43
CA LEU A 329 13.71 -14.00 -1.48
C LEU A 329 14.98 -13.46 -2.14
N LEU A 330 15.27 -13.86 -3.38
CA LEU A 330 16.45 -13.42 -4.13
C LEU A 330 16.43 -11.92 -4.40
N VAL A 331 15.24 -11.33 -4.59
CA VAL A 331 15.07 -9.89 -4.84
C VAL A 331 15.13 -9.08 -3.53
N ILE A 332 14.57 -9.60 -2.45
CA ILE A 332 14.54 -8.94 -1.14
C ILE A 332 15.92 -8.92 -0.47
N PHE A 333 16.68 -10.01 -0.58
CA PHE A 333 17.93 -10.18 0.16
C PHE A 333 19.00 -9.10 -0.14
N PRO A 334 19.31 -8.77 -1.42
CA PRO A 334 20.28 -7.71 -1.74
C PRO A 334 19.83 -6.32 -1.25
N LEU A 335 18.52 -6.05 -1.28
CA LEU A 335 17.96 -4.80 -0.78
C LEU A 335 18.14 -4.71 0.74
N ALA A 336 17.80 -5.77 1.47
CA ALA A 336 17.99 -5.84 2.93
C ALA A 336 19.48 -5.74 3.34
N LEU A 337 20.38 -6.34 2.57
CA LEU A 337 21.82 -6.24 2.80
C LEU A 337 22.32 -4.79 2.67
N THR A 338 21.94 -4.09 1.60
CA THR A 338 22.35 -2.69 1.40
C THR A 338 21.77 -1.76 2.46
N MET A 339 20.52 -1.98 2.87
CA MET A 339 19.92 -1.31 4.02
C MET A 339 20.75 -1.51 5.29
N THR A 340 21.11 -2.75 5.59
CA THR A 340 21.91 -3.10 6.77
C THR A 340 23.25 -2.37 6.78
N ILE A 341 23.95 -2.37 5.65
CA ILE A 341 25.23 -1.68 5.49
C ILE A 341 25.06 -0.18 5.74
N PHE A 342 24.03 0.46 5.20
CA PHE A 342 23.74 1.87 5.44
C PHE A 342 23.55 2.18 6.92
N HIS A 343 22.75 1.39 7.63
CA HIS A 343 22.46 1.60 9.05
C HIS A 343 23.71 1.43 9.91
N MET A 344 24.42 0.31 9.74
CA MET A 344 25.64 0.04 10.50
C MET A 344 26.69 1.14 10.27
N TRP A 345 26.89 1.54 9.01
CA TRP A 345 27.88 2.54 8.68
C TRP A 345 27.48 3.93 9.18
N THR A 346 26.20 4.26 9.19
CA THR A 346 25.67 5.51 9.75
C THR A 346 25.96 5.61 11.25
N LEU A 347 25.63 4.57 12.02
CA LEU A 347 25.88 4.52 13.47
C LEU A 347 27.38 4.59 13.81
N GLN A 348 28.20 3.84 13.06
CA GLN A 348 29.64 3.88 13.22
C GLN A 348 30.21 5.27 12.91
N SER A 349 29.80 5.88 11.81
CA SER A 349 30.25 7.21 11.38
C SER A 349 29.86 8.28 12.39
N LEU A 350 28.62 8.24 12.89
CA LEU A 350 28.13 9.15 13.91
C LEU A 350 28.94 9.06 15.20
N THR A 351 29.21 7.84 15.67
CA THR A 351 30.00 7.60 16.88
C THR A 351 31.42 8.15 16.73
N GLN A 352 32.07 7.91 15.59
CA GLN A 352 33.41 8.42 15.30
C GLN A 352 33.44 9.95 15.23
N THR A 353 32.41 10.57 14.61
CA THR A 353 32.28 12.03 14.55
C THR A 353 32.13 12.64 15.94
N ILE A 354 31.28 12.05 16.80
CA ILE A 354 31.10 12.50 18.19
C ILE A 354 32.42 12.42 18.97
N GLN A 355 33.11 11.29 18.92
CA GLN A 355 34.40 11.11 19.60
C GLN A 355 35.44 12.13 19.13
N THR A 356 35.51 12.38 17.83
CA THR A 356 36.42 13.38 17.25
C THR A 356 36.12 14.78 17.77
N LEU A 357 34.83 15.16 17.85
CA LEU A 357 34.41 16.46 18.36
C LEU A 357 34.66 16.63 19.85
N GLU A 358 34.49 15.56 20.64
CA GLU A 358 34.79 15.55 22.08
C GLU A 358 36.28 15.73 22.35
N ILE A 359 37.15 15.02 21.62
CA ILE A 359 38.60 15.16 21.72
C ILE A 359 39.03 16.60 21.35
N ARG A 360 38.39 17.19 20.34
CA ARG A 360 38.63 18.57 19.89
C ARG A 360 37.95 19.64 20.75
N ARG A 361 37.26 19.25 21.83
CA ARG A 361 36.51 20.15 22.74
C ARG A 361 35.47 21.05 22.04
N GLN A 362 34.91 20.60 20.92
CA GLN A 362 33.87 21.34 20.18
C GLN A 362 32.47 21.01 20.73
N ASN A 363 32.19 21.48 21.96
CA ASN A 363 31.01 21.09 22.74
C ASN A 363 29.66 21.33 22.05
N VAL A 364 29.51 22.45 21.32
CA VAL A 364 28.26 22.79 20.62
C VAL A 364 27.98 21.80 19.47
N LYS A 365 28.98 21.51 18.64
CA LYS A 365 28.86 20.52 17.56
C LYS A 365 28.66 19.12 18.13
N ALA A 366 29.40 18.76 19.17
CA ALA A 366 29.24 17.46 19.84
C ALA A 366 27.82 17.28 20.40
N LEU A 367 27.22 18.33 20.99
CA LEU A 367 25.84 18.31 21.47
C LEU A 367 24.84 18.08 20.32
N MET A 368 25.03 18.74 19.19
CA MET A 368 24.20 18.54 17.99
C MET A 368 24.23 17.09 17.51
N TYR A 369 25.42 16.50 17.37
CA TYR A 369 25.58 15.11 16.95
C TYR A 369 25.07 14.10 18.01
N ARG A 370 25.20 14.39 19.31
CA ARG A 370 24.59 13.58 20.38
C ARG A 370 23.06 13.62 20.34
N ARG A 371 22.44 14.76 19.98
CA ARG A 371 20.99 14.85 19.76
C ARG A 371 20.58 13.99 18.56
N LEU A 372 21.31 14.08 17.44
CA LEU A 372 21.09 13.22 16.28
C LEU A 372 21.20 11.73 16.62
N PHE A 373 22.19 11.34 17.43
CA PHE A 373 22.35 9.95 17.87
C PHE A 373 21.15 9.45 18.69
N ARG A 374 20.61 10.28 19.59
CA ARG A 374 19.39 9.92 20.35
C ARG A 374 18.16 9.79 19.44
N LEU A 375 18.01 10.67 18.45
CA LEU A 375 16.92 10.59 17.48
C LEU A 375 17.01 9.31 16.64
N LEU A 376 18.21 8.95 16.17
CA LEU A 376 18.42 7.73 15.39
C LEU A 376 18.19 6.45 16.18
N LEU A 377 18.59 6.43 17.46
CA LEU A 377 18.25 5.30 18.33
C LEU A 377 16.74 5.20 18.50
N PHE A 378 16.07 6.31 18.79
CA PHE A 378 14.62 6.32 18.94
C PHE A 378 13.89 5.84 17.67
N SER A 379 14.32 6.28 16.48
CA SER A 379 13.72 5.79 15.23
C SER A 379 13.95 4.29 15.02
N TYR A 380 15.11 3.76 15.43
CA TYR A 380 15.39 2.32 15.31
C TYR A 380 14.56 1.48 16.27
N GLU A 381 14.36 1.95 17.51
CA GLU A 381 13.48 1.28 18.47
C GLU A 381 12.02 1.23 17.98
N ILE A 382 11.52 2.31 17.37
CA ILE A 382 10.18 2.31 16.75
C ILE A 382 10.08 1.28 15.64
N LEU A 383 11.06 1.25 14.72
CA LEU A 383 11.10 0.27 13.64
C LEU A 383 11.15 -1.17 14.18
N ALA A 384 11.90 -1.41 15.26
CA ALA A 384 11.95 -2.71 15.90
C ALA A 384 10.63 -3.11 16.55
N LEU A 385 9.90 -2.16 17.15
CA LEU A 385 8.58 -2.42 17.72
C LEU A 385 7.56 -2.75 16.63
N GLU A 386 7.54 -1.99 15.52
CA GLU A 386 6.63 -2.24 14.40
C GLU A 386 6.79 -3.68 13.87
N VAL A 387 8.02 -4.15 13.65
CA VAL A 387 8.32 -5.53 13.21
C VAL A 387 7.94 -6.60 14.25
N VAL A 388 7.79 -6.26 15.53
CA VAL A 388 7.38 -7.21 16.58
C VAL A 388 5.85 -7.30 16.70
N PHE A 389 5.14 -6.22 16.36
CA PHE A 389 3.67 -6.13 16.45
C PHE A 389 2.94 -6.44 15.14
N THR A 390 3.68 -6.55 14.04
CA THR A 390 3.21 -7.04 12.74
C THR A 390 3.63 -8.49 12.60
#